data_AF-A0A542IZF3-F1
#
_entry.id   AF-A0A542IZF3-F1
#
_cell.length_a   1.000
_cell.length_b   1.000
_cell.length_c   1.000
_cell.angle_alpha   90.00
_cell.angle_beta   90.00
_cell.angle_gamma   90.00
#
_symmetry.space_group_name_H-M   'P 1'
#
loop_
_entity.id
_entity.type
_entity.pdbx_description
1 polymer ?
#
loop_
_entity_poly.entity_id
_entity_poly.type
_entity_poly.pdbx_seq_one_letter_code
_entity_poly.pdbx_strand_id
1 'polypeptide(L)'
;MSQQPYTAPYPPNYGYGQPPISNKSFLTAWLLSLLVGVFGVDRFYLGKVGTGILKLVTLGGFGIWALVDLILILTNKMRDKQGLPLEGYDRHRKTALIVTGVVILLSVVVNSARAGSTPSSAPAASTPKVATAAQTASATPTPTKDPAVVAAEAEASAKAKAEADAAAKAKAEADAAAKAEADAAAKAKAEAETAAKAKAEADAAAAKAAAEAEAEAAAKKGTISQQNALRKAASYLDFTAFSRTSLIHQLEFEKFSTDDATWASDRVSVDWNEQAAKKAKSYLEFTSFSRSGLVEQLLYEGFTPEQAEYGVSTTGL
;
A
#
# COMPACT_ATOMS: atom_id res chain seq x y z
N MET A 1 -34.48 -47.07 23.01
CA MET A 1 -33.52 -46.64 21.98
C MET A 1 -32.94 -45.31 22.43
N SER A 2 -31.87 -45.35 23.21
CA SER A 2 -31.20 -44.16 23.74
C SER A 2 -30.31 -43.58 22.65
N GLN A 3 -30.73 -42.44 22.07
CA GLN A 3 -29.94 -41.75 21.06
C GLN A 3 -28.69 -41.15 21.73
N GLN A 4 -27.51 -41.58 21.27
CA GLN A 4 -26.24 -40.98 21.64
C GLN A 4 -26.21 -39.54 21.11
N PRO A 5 -25.82 -38.53 21.92
CA PRO A 5 -25.74 -37.16 21.45
C PRO A 5 -24.68 -37.05 20.35
N TYR A 6 -25.07 -36.43 19.24
CA TYR A 6 -24.20 -36.11 18.11
C TYR A 6 -23.07 -35.19 18.59
N THR A 7 -21.85 -35.73 18.71
CA THR A 7 -20.65 -34.93 18.96
C THR A 7 -20.17 -34.41 17.61
N ALA A 8 -20.44 -33.12 17.35
CA ALA A 8 -19.82 -32.45 16.21
C ALA A 8 -18.29 -32.47 16.40
N PRO A 9 -17.50 -32.76 15.34
CA PRO A 9 -16.05 -32.75 15.45
C PRO A 9 -15.58 -31.37 15.91
N TYR A 10 -14.79 -31.34 16.99
CA TYR A 10 -14.20 -30.12 17.54
C TYR A 10 -13.49 -29.34 16.42
N PRO A 11 -13.82 -28.05 16.19
CA PRO A 11 -12.99 -27.21 15.33
C PRO A 11 -11.61 -27.04 15.99
N PRO A 12 -10.52 -26.99 15.21
CA PRO A 12 -9.19 -26.77 15.75
C PRO A 12 -9.13 -25.47 16.55
N ASN A 13 -8.55 -25.56 17.74
CA ASN A 13 -8.39 -24.47 18.70
C ASN A 13 -7.44 -23.40 18.13
N TYR A 14 -7.98 -22.33 17.57
CA TYR A 14 -7.23 -21.11 17.29
C TYR A 14 -7.26 -20.24 18.55
N GLY A 15 -6.10 -20.02 19.18
CA GLY A 15 -5.97 -19.21 20.39
C GLY A 15 -6.51 -17.78 20.20
N TYR A 16 -7.19 -17.27 21.23
CA TYR A 16 -7.80 -15.95 21.25
C TYR A 16 -6.75 -14.83 21.08
N GLY A 17 -6.90 -14.02 20.02
CA GLY A 17 -6.09 -12.83 19.77
C GLY A 17 -5.48 -12.71 18.37
N GLN A 18 -5.61 -13.71 17.51
CA GLN A 18 -5.17 -13.62 16.11
C GLN A 18 -6.39 -13.41 15.20
N PRO A 19 -6.36 -12.46 14.24
CA PRO A 19 -7.40 -12.38 13.21
C PRO A 19 -7.52 -13.75 12.54
N PRO A 20 -8.72 -14.21 12.14
CA PRO A 20 -8.86 -15.51 11.48
C PRO A 20 -7.91 -15.58 10.28
N ILE A 21 -6.85 -16.37 10.43
CA ILE A 21 -5.84 -16.59 9.40
C ILE A 21 -6.35 -17.68 8.46
N SER A 22 -6.16 -17.47 7.16
CA SER A 22 -6.47 -18.49 6.17
C SER A 22 -5.60 -19.71 6.41
N ASN A 23 -6.14 -20.93 6.30
CA ASN A 23 -5.38 -22.20 6.32
C ASN A 23 -4.40 -22.36 5.13
N LYS A 24 -4.21 -21.29 4.34
CA LYS A 24 -3.34 -21.24 3.16
C LYS A 24 -2.12 -20.40 3.48
N SER A 25 -0.95 -20.97 3.22
CA SER A 25 0.33 -20.34 3.51
C SER A 25 0.62 -19.20 2.54
N PHE A 26 0.98 -18.04 3.09
CA PHE A 26 1.48 -16.89 2.32
C PHE A 26 2.69 -17.27 1.48
N LEU A 27 3.63 -18.01 2.07
CA LEU A 27 4.88 -18.39 1.41
C LEU A 27 4.62 -19.33 0.23
N THR A 28 3.66 -20.25 0.38
CA THR A 28 3.23 -21.13 -0.73
C THR A 28 2.54 -20.34 -1.84
N ALA A 29 1.63 -19.41 -1.50
CA ALA A 29 0.97 -18.57 -2.51
C ALA A 29 1.97 -17.68 -3.27
N TRP A 30 2.92 -17.07 -2.56
CA TRP A 30 3.99 -16.26 -3.14
C TRP A 30 4.93 -17.09 -4.03
N LEU A 31 5.36 -18.26 -3.57
CA LEU A 31 6.27 -19.13 -4.34
C LEU A 31 5.59 -19.69 -5.60
N LEU A 32 4.31 -20.06 -5.51
CA LEU A 32 3.51 -20.46 -6.67
C LEU A 32 3.32 -19.32 -7.66
N SER A 33 3.14 -18.09 -7.18
CA SER A 33 3.06 -16.89 -8.03
C SER A 33 4.40 -16.58 -8.71
N LEU A 34 5.52 -16.76 -8.00
CA LEU A 34 6.86 -16.51 -8.54
C LEU A 34 7.30 -17.57 -9.57
N LEU A 35 7.00 -18.84 -9.32
CA LEU A 35 7.47 -19.96 -10.16
C LEU A 35 6.47 -20.34 -11.27
N VAL A 36 5.17 -20.23 -10.99
CA VAL A 36 4.08 -20.75 -11.86
C VAL A 36 2.98 -19.70 -12.08
N GLY A 37 3.25 -18.41 -11.77
CA GLY A 37 2.26 -17.34 -11.83
C GLY A 37 1.71 -17.04 -13.23
N VAL A 38 2.42 -17.40 -14.29
CA VAL A 38 1.94 -17.25 -15.68
C VAL A 38 0.73 -18.16 -15.95
N PHE A 39 0.65 -19.31 -15.28
CA PHE A 39 -0.48 -20.25 -15.39
C PHE A 39 -1.60 -19.98 -14.36
N GLY A 40 -1.43 -19.01 -13.46
CA GLY A 40 -2.47 -18.63 -12.49
C GLY A 40 -2.74 -19.65 -11.38
N VAL A 41 -1.79 -20.56 -11.12
CA VAL A 41 -1.90 -21.61 -10.08
C VAL A 41 -2.05 -21.00 -8.68
N ASP A 42 -1.48 -19.81 -8.46
CA ASP A 42 -1.63 -19.01 -7.24
C ASP A 42 -3.11 -18.65 -6.95
N ARG A 43 -3.91 -18.29 -7.97
CA ARG A 43 -5.35 -18.00 -7.82
C ARG A 43 -6.19 -19.24 -7.56
N PHE A 44 -5.82 -20.39 -8.14
CA PHE A 44 -6.45 -21.67 -7.84
C PHE A 44 -6.18 -22.08 -6.39
N TYR A 45 -4.94 -21.92 -5.92
CA TYR A 45 -4.57 -22.17 -4.52
C TYR A 45 -5.39 -21.32 -3.56
N LEU A 46 -5.63 -20.04 -3.88
CA LEU A 46 -6.47 -19.13 -3.10
C LEU A 46 -7.97 -19.42 -3.19
N GLY A 47 -8.40 -20.37 -4.02
CA GLY A 47 -9.80 -20.79 -4.16
C GLY A 47 -10.62 -19.91 -5.10
N LYS A 48 -9.96 -19.02 -5.86
CA LYS A 48 -10.59 -18.14 -6.86
C LYS A 48 -10.50 -18.76 -8.26
N VAL A 49 -11.12 -19.93 -8.40
CA VAL A 49 -11.09 -20.80 -9.60
C VAL A 49 -11.53 -20.04 -10.87
N GLY A 50 -12.57 -19.20 -10.78
CA GLY A 50 -13.06 -18.43 -11.93
C GLY A 50 -12.04 -17.46 -12.53
N THR A 51 -11.30 -16.75 -11.68
CA THR A 51 -10.25 -15.82 -12.15
C THR A 51 -8.97 -16.53 -12.59
N GLY A 52 -8.71 -17.73 -12.07
CA GLY A 52 -7.61 -18.58 -12.54
C GLY A 52 -7.86 -19.12 -13.95
N ILE A 53 -9.09 -19.58 -14.24
CA ILE A 53 -9.49 -20.04 -15.58
C ILE A 53 -9.46 -18.89 -16.59
N LEU A 54 -9.95 -17.71 -16.19
CA LEU A 54 -9.89 -16.52 -17.05
C LEU A 54 -8.45 -16.20 -17.46
N LYS A 55 -7.51 -16.28 -16.50
CA LYS A 55 -6.07 -16.06 -16.74
C LYS A 55 -5.49 -17.10 -17.71
N LEU A 56 -5.88 -18.36 -17.59
CA LEU A 56 -5.48 -19.44 -18.52
C LEU A 56 -6.01 -19.21 -19.94
N VAL A 57 -7.28 -18.82 -20.07
CA VAL A 57 -7.90 -18.52 -21.38
C VAL A 57 -7.25 -17.31 -22.04
N THR A 58 -6.83 -16.31 -21.25
CA THR A 58 -6.08 -15.14 -21.73
C THR A 58 -4.57 -15.40 -21.95
N LEU A 59 -4.11 -16.67 -21.93
CA LEU A 59 -2.71 -17.04 -22.07
C LEU A 59 -1.77 -16.29 -21.09
N GLY A 60 -2.25 -16.07 -19.86
CA GLY A 60 -1.48 -15.39 -18.81
C GLY A 60 -1.15 -13.92 -19.11
N GLY A 61 -1.81 -13.29 -20.09
CA GLY A 61 -1.69 -11.87 -20.40
C GLY A 61 -0.25 -11.37 -20.58
N PHE A 62 0.61 -12.16 -21.25
CA PHE A 62 2.04 -11.85 -21.45
C PHE A 62 2.83 -11.64 -20.14
N GLY A 63 2.45 -12.32 -19.05
CA GLY A 63 3.14 -12.23 -17.76
C GLY A 63 2.79 -10.97 -16.95
N ILE A 64 2.08 -10.00 -17.53
CA ILE A 64 1.61 -8.79 -16.83
C ILE A 64 0.63 -9.18 -15.72
N TRP A 65 -0.25 -10.14 -15.97
CA TRP A 65 -1.14 -10.68 -14.94
C TRP A 65 -0.40 -11.42 -13.81
N ALA A 66 0.72 -12.07 -14.11
CA ALA A 66 1.56 -12.69 -13.09
C ALA A 66 2.26 -11.64 -12.22
N LEU A 67 2.72 -10.54 -12.83
CA LEU A 67 3.31 -9.41 -12.11
C LEU A 67 2.31 -8.73 -11.17
N VAL A 68 1.09 -8.44 -11.66
CA VAL A 68 0.03 -7.83 -10.85
C VAL A 68 -0.36 -8.73 -9.68
N ASP A 69 -0.53 -10.04 -9.91
CA ASP A 69 -0.84 -10.99 -8.85
C ASP A 69 0.31 -11.11 -7.84
N LEU A 70 1.57 -11.12 -8.29
CA LEU A 70 2.75 -11.13 -7.41
C LEU A 70 2.79 -9.90 -6.50
N ILE A 71 2.54 -8.70 -7.05
CA ILE A 71 2.47 -7.45 -6.28
C ILE A 71 1.30 -7.48 -5.28
N LEU A 72 0.14 -7.99 -5.68
CA LEU A 72 -1.03 -8.13 -4.81
C LEU A 72 -0.79 -9.10 -3.64
N ILE A 73 -0.05 -10.18 -3.87
CA ILE A 73 0.35 -11.12 -2.82
C ILE A 73 1.37 -10.43 -1.89
N LEU A 74 2.42 -9.82 -2.43
CA LEU A 74 3.45 -9.13 -1.65
C LEU A 74 2.89 -8.02 -0.74
N THR A 75 1.89 -7.29 -1.23
CA THR A 75 1.25 -6.19 -0.50
C THR A 75 0.15 -6.63 0.49
N ASN A 76 -0.07 -7.95 0.65
CA ASN A 76 -1.15 -8.53 1.46
C ASN A 76 -2.57 -8.12 1.04
N LYS A 77 -2.74 -7.54 -0.16
CA LYS A 77 -4.06 -7.20 -0.68
C LYS A 77 -4.81 -8.41 -1.21
N MET A 78 -4.10 -9.52 -1.49
CA MET A 78 -4.70 -10.76 -1.94
C MET A 78 -5.17 -11.63 -0.76
N ARG A 79 -6.46 -11.56 -0.46
CA ARG A 79 -7.14 -12.40 0.56
C ARG A 79 -7.55 -13.76 0.01
N ASP A 80 -7.84 -14.73 0.86
CA ASP A 80 -8.42 -16.01 0.41
C ASP A 80 -9.89 -15.85 -0.07
N LYS A 81 -10.60 -16.95 -0.34
CA LYS A 81 -12.01 -16.93 -0.78
C LYS A 81 -12.96 -16.42 0.33
N GLN A 82 -12.55 -16.53 1.58
CA GLN A 82 -13.24 -16.11 2.79
C GLN A 82 -12.85 -14.69 3.23
N GLY A 83 -11.97 -14.00 2.48
CA GLY A 83 -11.54 -12.65 2.82
C GLY A 83 -10.47 -12.61 3.92
N LEU A 84 -9.87 -13.75 4.25
CA LEU A 84 -8.91 -13.85 5.34
C LEU A 84 -7.47 -13.53 4.87
N PRO A 85 -6.62 -12.93 5.74
CA PRO A 85 -5.19 -12.77 5.47
C PRO A 85 -4.50 -14.14 5.42
N LEU A 86 -3.42 -14.23 4.65
CA LEU A 86 -2.68 -15.47 4.46
C LEU A 86 -1.77 -15.75 5.65
N GLU A 87 -1.68 -17.03 6.02
CA GLU A 87 -0.93 -17.45 7.19
C GLU A 87 0.57 -17.17 7.03
N GLY A 88 1.18 -16.62 8.08
CA GLY A 88 2.62 -16.33 8.12
C GLY A 88 3.09 -15.12 7.31
N TYR A 89 2.19 -14.24 6.85
CA TYR A 89 2.54 -13.04 6.09
C TYR A 89 3.60 -12.18 6.79
N ASP A 90 3.39 -11.81 8.05
CA ASP A 90 4.27 -10.89 8.78
C ASP A 90 5.67 -11.47 9.02
N ARG A 91 5.79 -12.79 9.14
CA ARG A 91 7.06 -13.49 9.31
C ARG A 91 7.87 -13.54 8.02
N HIS A 92 7.21 -13.73 6.88
CA HIS A 92 7.87 -14.04 5.61
C HIS A 92 7.88 -12.90 4.60
N ARG A 93 7.17 -11.77 4.84
CA ARG A 93 7.15 -10.63 3.92
C ARG A 93 8.53 -10.05 3.62
N LYS A 94 9.41 -9.96 4.63
CA LYS A 94 10.77 -9.44 4.47
C LYS A 94 11.61 -10.37 3.60
N THR A 95 11.53 -11.68 3.87
CA THR A 95 12.20 -12.71 3.07
C THR A 95 11.68 -12.72 1.63
N ALA A 96 10.36 -12.65 1.44
CA ALA A 96 9.73 -12.62 0.12
C ALA A 96 10.16 -11.39 -0.70
N LEU A 97 10.24 -10.20 -0.09
CA LEU A 97 10.73 -8.98 -0.74
C LEU A 97 12.20 -9.11 -1.17
N ILE A 98 13.06 -9.58 -0.27
CA ILE A 98 14.49 -9.75 -0.55
C ILE A 98 14.70 -10.77 -1.68
N VAL A 99 14.05 -11.94 -1.59
CA VAL A 99 14.19 -12.98 -2.62
C VAL A 99 13.61 -12.52 -3.96
N THR A 100 12.46 -11.85 -3.98
CA THR A 100 11.89 -11.30 -5.22
C THR A 100 12.83 -10.26 -5.84
N GLY A 101 13.44 -9.39 -5.03
CA GLY A 101 14.43 -8.41 -5.48
C GLY A 101 15.69 -9.06 -6.06
N VAL A 102 16.22 -10.10 -5.40
CA VAL A 102 17.37 -10.88 -5.89
C VAL A 102 17.03 -11.59 -7.20
N VAL A 103 15.84 -12.19 -7.32
CA VAL A 103 15.39 -12.85 -8.55
C VAL A 103 15.26 -11.85 -9.71
N ILE A 104 14.71 -10.66 -9.47
CA ILE A 104 14.62 -9.60 -10.50
C ILE A 104 16.02 -9.13 -10.89
N LEU A 105 16.92 -8.91 -9.93
CA LEU A 105 18.29 -8.47 -10.19
C LEU A 105 19.07 -9.52 -10.99
N LEU A 106 18.99 -10.79 -10.60
CA LEU A 106 19.55 -11.91 -11.36
C LEU A 106 18.94 -12.01 -12.76
N SER A 107 17.63 -11.81 -12.90
CA SER A 107 16.95 -11.83 -14.20
C SER A 107 17.44 -10.70 -15.11
N VAL A 108 17.67 -9.50 -14.58
CA VAL A 108 18.24 -8.36 -15.32
C VAL A 108 19.68 -8.65 -15.74
N VAL A 109 20.49 -9.21 -14.85
CA VAL A 109 21.89 -9.58 -15.14
C VAL A 109 21.96 -10.67 -16.22
N VAL A 110 21.13 -11.71 -16.13
CA VAL A 110 21.06 -12.80 -17.12
C VAL A 110 20.51 -12.29 -18.47
N ASN A 111 19.54 -11.38 -18.47
CA ASN A 111 19.02 -10.78 -19.70
C ASN A 111 20.06 -9.85 -20.36
N SER A 112 20.85 -9.13 -19.56
CA SER A 112 21.96 -8.30 -20.04
C SER A 112 23.10 -9.15 -20.63
N ALA A 113 23.35 -10.34 -20.08
CA ALA A 113 24.31 -11.29 -20.62
C ALA A 113 23.84 -11.95 -21.94
N ARG A 114 22.52 -12.09 -22.16
CA ARG A 114 21.95 -12.57 -23.44
C ARG A 114 21.91 -11.51 -24.54
N ALA A 115 21.87 -10.23 -24.20
CA ALA A 115 21.98 -9.14 -25.16
C ALA A 115 23.41 -8.95 -25.74
N GLY A 116 24.41 -9.63 -25.16
CA GLY A 116 25.82 -9.57 -25.57
C GLY A 116 26.28 -10.61 -26.59
N SER A 117 25.42 -11.51 -27.09
CA SER A 117 25.80 -12.52 -28.07
C SER A 117 25.01 -12.41 -29.37
N THR A 118 25.30 -11.38 -30.17
CA THR A 118 25.16 -11.49 -31.62
C THR A 118 26.44 -12.10 -32.18
N PRO A 119 26.40 -13.26 -32.85
CA PRO A 119 27.59 -13.85 -33.44
C PRO A 119 28.09 -12.98 -34.59
N SER A 120 29.37 -12.63 -34.50
CA SER A 120 30.18 -12.14 -35.61
C SER A 120 30.21 -13.18 -36.72
N SER A 121 29.54 -12.91 -37.83
CA SER A 121 29.84 -13.52 -39.13
C SER A 121 30.29 -12.43 -40.10
N ALA A 122 31.60 -12.28 -40.25
CA ALA A 122 32.16 -11.82 -41.52
C ALA A 122 31.84 -12.89 -42.60
N PRO A 123 31.65 -12.49 -43.86
CA PRO A 123 32.83 -12.38 -44.71
C PRO A 123 32.80 -11.15 -45.65
N ALA A 124 33.97 -10.54 -45.82
CA ALA A 124 34.27 -9.65 -46.93
C ALA A 124 35.43 -10.26 -47.72
N ALA A 125 35.15 -10.71 -48.94
CA ALA A 125 36.15 -10.86 -50.00
C ALA A 125 35.45 -11.00 -51.36
N SER A 126 35.55 -9.93 -52.15
CA SER A 126 35.88 -9.93 -53.58
C SER A 126 35.02 -10.76 -54.55
N THR A 127 34.27 -10.07 -55.42
CA THR A 127 34.61 -9.92 -56.85
C THR A 127 33.57 -9.08 -57.61
N PRO A 128 33.99 -8.31 -58.64
CA PRO A 128 33.13 -7.42 -59.41
C PRO A 128 32.59 -8.13 -60.66
N LYS A 129 31.31 -7.95 -61.00
CA LYS A 129 30.81 -8.22 -62.35
C LYS A 129 29.45 -7.55 -62.58
N VAL A 130 29.47 -6.35 -63.15
CA VAL A 130 28.30 -5.80 -63.85
C VAL A 130 28.65 -5.74 -65.33
N ALA A 131 28.03 -6.64 -66.08
CA ALA A 131 27.77 -6.58 -67.50
C ALA A 131 26.29 -7.01 -67.60
N THR A 132 25.40 -6.40 -68.38
CA THR A 132 25.53 -6.20 -69.82
C THR A 132 24.31 -5.42 -70.31
N ALA A 133 24.58 -4.43 -71.18
CA ALA A 133 23.83 -4.05 -72.37
C ALA A 133 22.49 -3.29 -72.23
N ALA A 134 22.10 -2.43 -73.16
CA ALA A 134 22.75 -1.81 -74.32
C ALA A 134 21.72 -0.84 -74.94
N GLN A 135 22.18 -0.09 -75.93
CA GLN A 135 21.44 0.59 -77.00
C GLN A 135 20.98 2.04 -76.72
N THR A 136 21.13 3.00 -77.63
CA THR A 136 21.74 3.09 -78.98
C THR A 136 21.74 4.59 -79.39
N ALA A 137 22.75 5.00 -80.17
CA ALA A 137 22.77 6.14 -81.12
C ALA A 137 22.65 7.58 -80.58
N SER A 138 23.22 8.63 -81.18
CA SER A 138 24.20 8.84 -82.25
C SER A 138 24.46 10.36 -82.33
N ALA A 139 25.62 10.73 -82.87
CA ALA A 139 25.93 11.98 -83.58
C ALA A 139 26.19 13.31 -82.81
N THR A 140 27.49 13.65 -82.79
CA THR A 140 28.16 14.96 -82.97
C THR A 140 27.45 15.82 -84.07
N PRO A 141 27.50 17.18 -84.11
CA PRO A 141 28.75 17.93 -83.98
C PRO A 141 28.75 19.31 -83.28
N THR A 142 29.96 19.70 -82.90
CA THR A 142 30.51 21.06 -82.70
C THR A 142 30.06 22.02 -83.84
N PRO A 143 30.01 23.37 -83.66
CA PRO A 143 31.24 24.13 -83.38
C PRO A 143 31.10 25.41 -82.52
N THR A 144 32.22 25.74 -81.87
CA THR A 144 32.86 27.07 -81.84
C THR A 144 32.01 28.32 -81.60
N LYS A 145 32.20 28.97 -80.43
CA LYS A 145 32.28 30.43 -80.35
C LYS A 145 33.37 30.86 -79.37
N ASP A 146 34.42 31.39 -79.97
CA ASP A 146 35.42 32.29 -79.38
C ASP A 146 34.77 33.69 -79.16
N PRO A 147 35.46 34.64 -78.51
CA PRO A 147 35.00 35.30 -77.30
C PRO A 147 34.62 36.78 -77.51
N ALA A 148 34.38 37.48 -76.40
CA ALA A 148 34.26 38.93 -76.25
C ALA A 148 32.84 39.52 -76.33
N VAL A 149 32.24 39.71 -75.15
CA VAL A 149 31.68 41.01 -74.76
C VAL A 149 31.64 41.09 -73.24
N VAL A 150 32.63 41.77 -72.68
CA VAL A 150 32.57 42.44 -71.39
C VAL A 150 31.57 43.61 -71.49
N ALA A 151 30.97 43.96 -70.35
CA ALA A 151 30.09 45.12 -70.10
C ALA A 151 28.57 44.88 -70.19
N ALA A 152 28.03 44.02 -69.31
CA ALA A 152 26.64 44.13 -68.80
C ALA A 152 26.38 43.31 -67.50
N GLU A 153 27.39 43.01 -66.68
CA GLU A 153 27.26 42.15 -65.48
C GLU A 153 27.53 42.87 -64.15
N ALA A 154 27.50 44.20 -64.12
CA ALA A 154 27.76 44.97 -62.88
C ALA A 154 26.50 45.53 -62.20
N GLU A 155 25.36 45.68 -62.88
CA GLU A 155 24.13 46.25 -62.26
C GLU A 155 23.04 45.22 -61.91
N ALA A 156 23.11 43.99 -62.41
CA ALA A 156 22.19 42.91 -62.01
C ALA A 156 22.57 42.25 -60.66
N SER A 157 23.84 42.39 -60.23
CA SER A 157 24.33 41.76 -58.98
C SER A 157 24.05 42.60 -57.72
N ALA A 158 23.79 43.91 -57.84
CA ALA A 158 23.49 44.78 -56.71
C ALA A 158 22.02 44.69 -56.24
N LYS A 159 21.07 44.45 -57.16
CA LYS A 159 19.64 44.34 -56.82
C LYS A 159 19.26 42.98 -56.22
N ALA A 160 19.90 41.89 -56.67
CA ALA A 160 19.67 40.54 -56.14
C ALA A 160 20.23 40.33 -54.71
N LYS A 161 21.30 41.05 -54.34
CA LYS A 161 21.88 40.98 -53.00
C LYS A 161 21.04 41.74 -51.95
N ALA A 162 20.43 42.87 -52.34
CA ALA A 162 19.57 43.66 -51.45
C ALA A 162 18.21 42.97 -51.15
N GLU A 163 17.63 42.25 -52.12
CA GLU A 163 16.40 41.47 -51.90
C GLU A 163 16.63 40.19 -51.08
N ALA A 164 17.81 39.57 -51.19
CA ALA A 164 18.19 38.41 -50.37
C ALA A 164 18.49 38.78 -48.90
N ASP A 165 19.16 39.91 -48.63
CA ASP A 165 19.42 40.42 -47.28
C ASP A 165 18.12 40.88 -46.58
N ALA A 166 17.18 41.50 -47.31
CA ALA A 166 15.87 41.88 -46.78
C ALA A 166 14.98 40.66 -46.43
N ALA A 167 15.00 39.62 -47.27
CA ALA A 167 14.29 38.37 -47.01
C ALA A 167 14.90 37.57 -45.84
N ALA A 168 16.23 37.60 -45.68
CA ALA A 168 16.92 36.96 -44.56
C ALA A 168 16.63 37.67 -43.22
N LYS A 169 16.57 39.01 -43.22
CA LYS A 169 16.22 39.79 -42.03
C LYS A 169 14.77 39.59 -41.60
N ALA A 170 13.82 39.59 -42.54
CA ALA A 170 12.40 39.35 -42.25
C ALA A 170 12.14 37.93 -41.72
N LYS A 171 12.87 36.93 -42.24
CA LYS A 171 12.81 35.55 -41.74
C LYS A 171 13.41 35.42 -40.33
N ALA A 172 14.54 36.08 -40.07
CA ALA A 172 15.17 36.08 -38.74
C ALA A 172 14.31 36.79 -37.68
N GLU A 173 13.62 37.88 -38.03
CA GLU A 173 12.68 38.57 -37.12
C GLU A 173 11.41 37.73 -36.86
N ALA A 174 10.90 37.00 -37.86
CA ALA A 174 9.78 36.07 -37.69
C ALA A 174 10.15 34.83 -36.85
N ASP A 175 11.34 34.25 -37.06
CA ASP A 175 11.86 33.14 -36.25
C ASP A 175 12.13 33.58 -34.79
N ALA A 176 12.57 34.83 -34.57
CA ALA A 176 12.76 35.39 -33.23
C ALA A 176 11.42 35.64 -32.50
N ALA A 177 10.41 36.14 -33.21
CA ALA A 177 9.07 36.35 -32.64
C ALA A 177 8.38 35.02 -32.28
N ALA A 178 8.48 34.00 -33.15
CA ALA A 178 7.94 32.68 -32.89
C ALA A 178 8.62 31.98 -31.70
N LYS A 179 9.94 32.18 -31.54
CA LYS A 179 10.69 31.67 -30.38
C LYS A 179 10.27 32.36 -29.08
N ALA A 180 10.05 33.68 -29.10
CA ALA A 180 9.59 34.43 -27.93
C ALA A 180 8.18 34.02 -27.48
N GLU A 181 7.25 33.78 -28.41
CA GLU A 181 5.92 33.24 -28.08
C GLU A 181 6.00 31.80 -27.53
N ALA A 182 6.86 30.95 -28.10
CA ALA A 182 7.07 29.60 -27.60
C ALA A 182 7.67 29.56 -26.18
N ASP A 183 8.64 30.43 -25.89
CA ASP A 183 9.26 30.57 -24.56
C ASP A 183 8.26 31.13 -23.53
N ALA A 184 7.40 32.09 -23.93
CA ALA A 184 6.33 32.61 -23.07
C ALA A 184 5.25 31.55 -22.77
N ALA A 185 4.84 30.78 -23.77
CA ALA A 185 3.90 29.67 -23.60
C ALA A 185 4.47 28.54 -22.73
N ALA A 186 5.77 28.23 -22.87
CA ALA A 186 6.45 27.26 -22.03
C ALA A 186 6.54 27.71 -20.56
N LYS A 187 6.83 29.00 -20.32
CA LYS A 187 6.85 29.58 -18.98
C LYS A 187 5.47 29.57 -18.31
N ALA A 188 4.43 29.98 -19.03
CA ALA A 188 3.05 29.95 -18.50
C ALA A 188 2.57 28.52 -18.19
N LYS A 189 2.95 27.54 -19.03
CA LYS A 189 2.67 26.12 -18.77
C LYS A 189 3.42 25.60 -17.54
N ALA A 190 4.70 25.98 -17.37
CA ALA A 190 5.50 25.59 -16.21
C ALA A 190 4.94 26.17 -14.91
N GLU A 191 4.53 27.45 -14.92
CA GLU A 191 3.92 28.12 -13.77
C GLU A 191 2.55 27.51 -13.41
N ALA A 192 1.73 27.18 -14.42
CA ALA A 192 0.46 26.49 -14.20
C ALA A 192 0.66 25.07 -13.65
N GLU A 193 1.69 24.36 -14.10
CA GLU A 193 2.04 23.02 -13.61
C GLU A 193 2.58 23.07 -12.17
N THR A 194 3.35 24.09 -11.81
CA THR A 194 3.79 24.30 -10.42
C THR A 194 2.63 24.68 -9.50
N ALA A 195 1.73 25.55 -9.95
CA ALA A 195 0.54 25.91 -9.18
C ALA A 195 -0.42 24.72 -8.99
N ALA A 196 -0.60 23.89 -10.03
CA ALA A 196 -1.40 22.68 -9.96
C ALA A 196 -0.77 21.65 -9.02
N LYS A 197 0.56 21.48 -9.05
CA LYS A 197 1.30 20.61 -8.13
C LYS A 197 1.19 21.09 -6.68
N ALA A 198 1.39 22.38 -6.43
CA ALA A 198 1.26 22.96 -5.09
C ALA A 198 -0.16 22.80 -4.52
N LYS A 199 -1.19 22.98 -5.37
CA LYS A 199 -2.58 22.74 -4.98
C LYS A 199 -2.85 21.27 -4.66
N ALA A 200 -2.37 20.35 -5.49
CA ALA A 200 -2.52 18.91 -5.26
C ALA A 200 -1.82 18.45 -3.96
N GLU A 201 -0.65 19.01 -3.66
CA GLU A 201 0.08 18.73 -2.40
C GLU A 201 -0.66 19.30 -1.18
N ALA A 202 -1.24 20.49 -1.29
CA ALA A 202 -2.05 21.09 -0.22
C ALA A 202 -3.35 20.30 0.02
N ASP A 203 -4.06 19.89 -1.03
CA ASP A 203 -5.28 19.09 -0.94
C ASP A 203 -4.97 17.69 -0.32
N ALA A 204 -3.83 17.08 -0.68
CA ALA A 204 -3.40 15.82 -0.10
C ALA A 204 -3.02 15.95 1.40
N ALA A 205 -2.37 17.05 1.79
CA ALA A 205 -2.03 17.33 3.18
C ALA A 205 -3.30 17.58 4.03
N ALA A 206 -4.27 18.34 3.50
CA ALA A 206 -5.55 18.57 4.15
C ALA A 206 -6.36 17.27 4.33
N ALA A 207 -6.40 16.42 3.30
CA ALA A 207 -7.06 15.12 3.36
C ALA A 207 -6.41 14.19 4.41
N LYS A 208 -5.07 14.19 4.51
CA LYS A 208 -4.35 13.43 5.52
C LYS A 208 -4.66 13.93 6.93
N ALA A 209 -4.64 15.25 7.17
CA ALA A 209 -4.96 15.82 8.47
C ALA A 209 -6.41 15.53 8.90
N ALA A 210 -7.36 15.58 7.96
CA ALA A 210 -8.76 15.24 8.23
C ALA A 210 -8.92 13.75 8.60
N ALA A 211 -8.25 12.85 7.89
CA ALA A 211 -8.29 11.41 8.17
C ALA A 211 -7.64 11.07 9.53
N GLU A 212 -6.55 11.75 9.90
CA GLU A 212 -5.91 11.59 11.21
C GLU A 212 -6.82 12.07 12.35
N ALA A 213 -7.48 13.22 12.19
CA ALA A 213 -8.44 13.74 13.15
C ALA A 213 -9.67 12.81 13.33
N GLU A 214 -10.18 12.25 12.23
CA GLU A 214 -11.28 11.28 12.28
C GLU A 214 -10.86 9.96 12.94
N ALA A 215 -9.65 9.46 12.66
CA ALA A 215 -9.10 8.27 13.31
C ALA A 215 -8.91 8.48 14.82
N GLU A 216 -8.44 9.66 15.24
CA GLU A 216 -8.32 10.02 16.65
C GLU A 216 -9.70 10.09 17.34
N ALA A 217 -10.69 10.68 16.67
CA ALA A 217 -12.07 10.72 17.16
C ALA A 217 -12.68 9.32 17.29
N ALA A 218 -12.43 8.43 16.31
CA ALA A 218 -12.87 7.04 16.35
C ALA A 218 -12.18 6.26 17.47
N ALA A 219 -10.88 6.46 17.68
CA ALA A 219 -10.12 5.85 18.77
C ALA A 219 -10.64 6.28 20.15
N LYS A 220 -11.00 7.57 20.30
CA LYS A 220 -11.62 8.09 21.54
C LYS A 220 -12.96 7.44 21.82
N LYS A 221 -13.79 7.22 20.80
CA LYS A 221 -15.11 6.58 20.92
C LYS A 221 -15.01 5.08 21.26
N GLY A 222 -13.92 4.44 20.86
CA GLY A 222 -13.70 3.00 21.04
C GLY A 222 -14.57 2.14 20.12
N THR A 223 -14.27 0.84 20.10
CA THR A 223 -15.02 -0.15 19.32
C THR A 223 -16.41 -0.39 19.91
N ILE A 224 -17.29 -1.07 19.16
CA ILE A 224 -18.60 -1.48 19.70
C ILE A 224 -18.45 -2.43 20.89
N SER A 225 -17.45 -3.32 20.88
CA SER A 225 -17.18 -4.24 21.99
C SER A 225 -16.77 -3.47 23.25
N GLN A 226 -15.86 -2.50 23.10
CA GLN A 226 -15.44 -1.58 24.16
C GLN A 226 -16.61 -0.80 24.77
N GLN A 227 -17.50 -0.26 23.94
CA GLN A 227 -18.70 0.43 24.41
C GLN A 227 -19.69 -0.50 25.11
N ASN A 228 -19.81 -1.76 24.66
CA ASN A 228 -20.63 -2.77 25.34
C ASN A 228 -20.04 -3.12 26.71
N ALA A 229 -18.73 -3.33 26.80
CA ALA A 229 -18.02 -3.57 28.04
C ALA A 229 -18.20 -2.40 29.02
N LEU A 230 -18.10 -1.15 28.54
CA LEU A 230 -18.30 0.05 29.36
C LEU A 230 -19.72 0.13 29.94
N ARG A 231 -20.75 -0.13 29.13
CA ARG A 231 -22.14 -0.14 29.61
C ARG A 231 -22.37 -1.24 30.64
N LYS A 232 -21.77 -2.41 30.41
CA LYS A 232 -21.84 -3.53 31.36
C LYS A 232 -21.11 -3.21 32.66
N ALA A 233 -19.92 -2.63 32.57
CA ALA A 233 -19.13 -2.19 33.71
C ALA A 233 -19.92 -1.21 34.60
N ALA A 234 -20.57 -0.21 33.99
CA ALA A 234 -21.44 0.72 34.68
C ALA A 234 -22.60 0.00 35.40
N SER A 235 -23.28 -0.92 34.70
CA SER A 235 -24.37 -1.71 35.30
C SER A 235 -23.92 -2.56 36.49
N TYR A 236 -22.69 -3.08 36.48
CA TYR A 236 -22.15 -3.82 37.63
C TYR A 236 -21.88 -2.90 38.82
N LEU A 237 -21.26 -1.75 38.58
CA LEU A 237 -20.94 -0.76 39.60
C LEU A 237 -22.18 -0.12 40.23
N ASP A 238 -23.30 -0.09 39.51
CA ASP A 238 -24.61 0.32 40.06
C ASP A 238 -25.21 -0.73 41.01
N PHE A 239 -24.90 -2.01 40.81
CA PHE A 239 -25.46 -3.11 41.60
C PHE A 239 -24.59 -3.47 42.81
N THR A 240 -23.26 -3.47 42.65
CA THR A 240 -22.34 -3.80 43.74
C THR A 240 -20.99 -3.12 43.54
N ALA A 241 -20.26 -2.95 44.64
CA ALA A 241 -18.96 -2.30 44.61
C ALA A 241 -17.88 -3.24 44.08
N PHE A 242 -17.07 -2.72 43.14
CA PHE A 242 -15.92 -3.42 42.57
C PHE A 242 -14.67 -2.56 42.67
N SER A 243 -13.52 -3.23 42.84
CA SER A 243 -12.23 -2.63 42.51
C SER A 243 -12.06 -2.58 41.00
N ARG A 244 -11.14 -1.73 40.49
CA ARG A 244 -10.80 -1.72 39.06
C ARG A 244 -10.42 -3.12 38.57
N THR A 245 -9.60 -3.84 39.34
CA THR A 245 -9.09 -5.17 38.99
C THR A 245 -10.21 -6.21 38.96
N SER A 246 -11.05 -6.26 39.99
CA SER A 246 -12.16 -7.22 40.06
C SER A 246 -13.24 -6.93 39.00
N LEU A 247 -13.46 -5.66 38.64
CA LEU A 247 -14.36 -5.30 37.54
C LEU A 247 -13.84 -5.83 36.20
N ILE A 248 -12.54 -5.70 35.93
CA ILE A 248 -11.92 -6.29 34.73
C ILE A 248 -12.17 -7.80 34.69
N HIS A 249 -11.87 -8.50 35.78
CA HIS A 249 -12.09 -9.96 35.85
C HIS A 249 -13.55 -10.34 35.70
N GLN A 250 -14.48 -9.54 36.21
CA GLN A 250 -15.91 -9.76 36.05
C GLN A 250 -16.34 -9.66 34.58
N LEU A 251 -15.79 -8.69 33.85
CA LEU A 251 -16.04 -8.54 32.41
C LEU A 251 -15.37 -9.66 31.59
N GLU A 252 -14.16 -10.09 31.95
CA GLU A 252 -13.49 -11.24 31.34
C GLU A 252 -14.28 -12.54 31.55
N PHE A 253 -14.88 -12.71 32.73
CA PHE A 253 -15.78 -13.81 33.02
C PHE A 253 -17.01 -13.80 32.09
N GLU A 254 -17.55 -12.60 31.80
CA GLU A 254 -18.59 -12.38 30.78
C GLU A 254 -18.08 -12.50 29.33
N LYS A 255 -16.81 -12.90 29.12
CA LYS A 255 -16.18 -13.14 27.82
C LYS A 255 -15.86 -11.88 27.02
N PHE A 256 -15.82 -10.71 27.66
CA PHE A 256 -15.12 -9.57 27.07
C PHE A 256 -13.63 -9.87 26.98
N SER A 257 -12.97 -9.33 25.94
CA SER A 257 -11.52 -9.41 25.85
C SER A 257 -10.86 -8.59 26.98
N THR A 258 -9.66 -8.97 27.40
CA THR A 258 -8.89 -8.20 28.39
C THR A 258 -8.71 -6.75 27.96
N ASP A 259 -8.52 -6.50 26.65
CA ASP A 259 -8.40 -5.15 26.09
C ASP A 259 -9.71 -4.36 26.24
N ASP A 260 -10.86 -4.97 25.93
CA ASP A 260 -12.16 -4.30 26.08
C ASP A 260 -12.52 -4.05 27.55
N ALA A 261 -12.25 -5.02 28.42
CA ALA A 261 -12.51 -4.94 29.85
C ALA A 261 -11.64 -3.87 30.53
N THR A 262 -10.36 -3.79 30.17
CA THR A 262 -9.44 -2.77 30.65
C THR A 262 -9.85 -1.40 30.13
N TRP A 263 -10.13 -1.29 28.82
CA TRP A 263 -10.59 -0.06 28.20
C TRP A 263 -11.86 0.50 28.85
N ALA A 264 -12.81 -0.38 29.17
CA ALA A 264 -14.05 -0.05 29.86
C ALA A 264 -13.82 0.41 31.30
N SER A 265 -13.03 -0.35 32.05
CA SER A 265 -12.71 -0.02 33.45
C SER A 265 -11.92 1.28 33.58
N ASP A 266 -11.12 1.65 32.57
CA ASP A 266 -10.38 2.92 32.55
C ASP A 266 -11.23 4.14 32.18
N ARG A 267 -12.41 3.93 31.60
CA ARG A 267 -13.30 4.99 31.10
C ARG A 267 -14.60 5.12 31.87
N VAL A 268 -14.88 4.18 32.76
CA VAL A 268 -16.04 4.29 33.63
C VAL A 268 -15.83 5.46 34.60
N SER A 269 -16.82 6.33 34.69
CA SER A 269 -16.74 7.55 35.48
C SER A 269 -17.12 7.28 36.94
N VAL A 270 -16.23 6.65 37.69
CA VAL A 270 -16.40 6.39 39.13
C VAL A 270 -15.18 6.77 39.93
N ASP A 271 -15.40 7.10 41.20
CA ASP A 271 -14.33 7.22 42.19
C ASP A 271 -14.05 5.85 42.83
N TRP A 272 -12.85 5.33 42.61
CA TRP A 272 -12.44 4.04 43.16
C TRP A 272 -12.30 4.04 44.69
N ASN A 273 -12.02 5.18 45.30
CA ASN A 273 -12.04 5.33 46.75
C ASN A 273 -13.48 5.20 47.29
N GLU A 274 -14.46 5.76 46.57
CA GLU A 274 -15.88 5.60 46.92
C GLU A 274 -16.33 4.14 46.76
N GLN A 275 -15.88 3.45 45.71
CA GLN A 275 -16.13 2.02 45.54
C GLN A 275 -15.54 1.19 46.70
N ALA A 276 -14.32 1.51 47.14
CA ALA A 276 -13.71 0.84 48.30
C ALA A 276 -14.51 1.10 49.59
N ALA A 277 -14.96 2.33 49.83
CA ALA A 277 -15.82 2.67 50.96
C ALA A 277 -17.16 1.92 50.94
N LYS A 278 -17.81 1.83 49.78
CA LYS A 278 -19.06 1.05 49.60
C LYS A 278 -18.82 -0.43 49.91
N LYS A 279 -17.74 -1.02 49.39
CA LYS A 279 -17.39 -2.43 49.63
C LYS A 279 -17.08 -2.68 51.11
N ALA A 280 -16.32 -1.79 51.75
CA ALA A 280 -15.99 -1.86 53.17
C ALA A 280 -17.24 -1.89 54.05
N LYS A 281 -18.19 -0.97 53.79
CA LYS A 281 -19.49 -0.92 54.49
C LYS A 281 -20.30 -2.18 54.26
N SER A 282 -20.41 -2.64 53.01
CA SER A 282 -21.14 -3.86 52.66
C SER A 282 -20.59 -5.10 53.38
N TYR A 283 -19.27 -5.23 53.54
CA TYR A 283 -18.69 -6.31 54.34
C TYR A 283 -19.10 -6.22 55.81
N LEU A 284 -19.04 -5.02 56.39
CA LEU A 284 -19.39 -4.82 57.81
C LEU A 284 -20.88 -5.03 58.10
N GLU A 285 -21.75 -4.84 57.12
CA GLU A 285 -23.17 -5.17 57.24
C GLU A 285 -23.41 -6.69 57.36
N PHE A 286 -22.55 -7.52 56.77
CA PHE A 286 -22.73 -8.97 56.75
C PHE A 286 -21.86 -9.71 57.77
N THR A 287 -20.68 -9.19 58.08
CA THR A 287 -19.72 -9.83 58.99
C THR A 287 -18.88 -8.79 59.72
N SER A 288 -18.41 -9.13 60.91
CA SER A 288 -17.51 -8.26 61.67
C SER A 288 -16.06 -8.39 61.18
N PHE A 289 -15.35 -7.28 61.09
CA PHE A 289 -13.93 -7.22 60.79
C PHE A 289 -13.21 -6.28 61.75
N SER A 290 -11.93 -6.56 62.04
CA SER A 290 -11.02 -5.55 62.58
C SER A 290 -10.61 -4.56 61.49
N ARG A 291 -10.11 -3.38 61.86
CA ARG A 291 -9.61 -2.39 60.89
C ARG A 291 -8.58 -2.99 59.93
N SER A 292 -7.57 -3.69 60.45
CA SER A 292 -6.52 -4.32 59.61
C SER A 292 -7.08 -5.45 58.75
N GLY A 293 -7.95 -6.30 59.31
CA GLY A 293 -8.56 -7.40 58.57
C GLY A 293 -9.43 -6.92 57.40
N LEU A 294 -10.17 -5.80 57.58
CA LEU A 294 -10.95 -5.23 56.50
C LEU A 294 -10.07 -4.61 55.40
N VAL A 295 -8.95 -3.99 55.77
CA VAL A 295 -7.97 -3.50 54.78
C VAL A 295 -7.41 -4.67 53.96
N GLU A 296 -7.00 -5.75 54.61
CA GLU A 296 -6.51 -6.96 53.93
C GLU A 296 -7.57 -7.58 53.01
N GLN A 297 -8.84 -7.59 53.43
CA GLN A 297 -9.93 -8.08 52.58
C GLN A 297 -10.12 -7.22 51.32
N LEU A 298 -10.05 -5.90 51.43
CA LEU A 298 -10.15 -5.01 50.26
C LEU A 298 -8.95 -5.14 49.33
N LEU A 299 -7.74 -5.32 49.88
CA LEU A 299 -6.54 -5.63 49.09
C LEU A 299 -6.73 -6.95 48.32
N TYR A 300 -7.30 -7.98 48.95
CA TYR A 300 -7.60 -9.25 48.29
C TYR A 300 -8.63 -9.09 47.15
N GLU A 301 -9.64 -8.23 47.33
CA GLU A 301 -10.61 -7.86 46.28
C GLU A 301 -9.97 -7.01 45.16
N GLY A 302 -8.69 -6.65 45.27
CA GLY A 302 -7.92 -5.98 44.23
C GLY A 302 -7.99 -4.45 44.27
N PHE A 303 -8.40 -3.85 45.38
CA PHE A 303 -8.20 -2.42 45.64
C PHE A 303 -6.73 -2.11 45.90
N THR A 304 -6.29 -0.88 45.60
CA THR A 304 -4.94 -0.45 45.99
C THR A 304 -4.85 -0.26 47.51
N PRO A 305 -3.65 -0.25 48.10
CA PRO A 305 -3.48 0.03 49.54
C PRO A 305 -4.16 1.33 49.97
N GLU A 306 -4.03 2.40 49.18
CA GLU A 306 -4.60 3.71 49.48
C GLU A 306 -6.14 3.67 49.45
N GLN A 307 -6.72 2.96 48.46
CA GLN A 307 -8.16 2.78 48.34
C GLN A 307 -8.73 1.95 49.49
N ALA A 308 -8.05 0.86 49.85
CA ALA A 308 -8.43 0.00 50.95
C ALA A 308 -8.39 0.77 52.29
N GLU A 309 -7.29 1.48 52.56
CA GLU A 309 -7.17 2.31 53.76
C GLU A 309 -8.22 3.42 53.81
N TYR A 310 -8.43 4.13 52.70
CA TYR A 310 -9.48 5.13 52.59
C TYR A 310 -10.85 4.50 52.89
N GLY A 311 -11.20 3.41 52.22
CA GLY A 311 -12.49 2.74 52.37
C GLY A 311 -12.80 2.38 53.81
N VAL A 312 -11.84 1.75 54.51
CA VAL A 312 -11.98 1.39 55.92
C VAL A 312 -12.04 2.62 56.83
N SER A 313 -11.30 3.69 56.54
CA SER A 313 -11.36 4.91 57.35
C SER A 313 -12.76 5.56 57.37
N THR A 314 -13.60 5.28 56.36
CA THR A 314 -14.98 5.81 56.30
C THR A 314 -16.01 4.99 57.07
N THR A 315 -15.63 3.85 57.66
CA THR A 315 -16.57 2.94 58.34
C THR A 315 -16.62 3.10 59.86
N GLY A 316 -15.77 3.94 60.44
CA GLY A 316 -15.70 4.17 61.89
C GLY A 316 -14.84 3.16 62.67
N LEU A 317 -14.09 2.31 61.97
CA LEU A 317 -13.08 1.38 62.52
C LEU A 317 -11.68 2.01 62.67
#